data_AF-E0RWZ2-F1
#
_entry.id   AF-E0RWZ2-F1
#
_cell.length_a   1.000
_cell.length_b   1.000
_cell.length_c   1.000
_cell.angle_alpha   90.00
_cell.angle_beta   90.00
_cell.angle_gamma   90.00
#
_symmetry.space_group_name_H-M   'P 1'
#
loop_
_entity.id
_entity.type
_entity.pdbx_description
1 polymer ?
#
loop_
_entity_poly.entity_id
_entity_poly.type
_entity_poly.pdbx_seq_one_letter_code
_entity_poly.pdbx_strand_id
1 'polypeptide(L)'
;MKIDRIAMNYYIFGAHSRGQTMGVYLKKLHDDWNNLGYLYDDDQINPETVRGVPVFKIQGEQEIDVSATVYIATRGGSFAHVKEVLEEYGFSPDNIMPVDVELDSRLRNEFVPEYFREQKREFIRLENELDLCGNAPESAARNVDAKIYVVRSAADSEIMSVVPLCDDESFIQAGRALSDTALSECDTMIIPVIIFQLKTSRCASLRLCTGYGKT
;
A
#
# COMPACT_ATOMS: atom_id res chain seq x y z
N MET A 1 35.03 17.39 8.85
CA MET A 1 34.16 18.34 8.13
C MET A 1 32.80 17.67 7.98
N LYS A 2 31.81 18.05 8.79
CA LYS A 2 30.44 17.57 8.58
C LYS A 2 29.94 18.31 7.34
N ILE A 3 29.64 17.59 6.28
CA ILE A 3 28.87 18.16 5.18
C ILE A 3 27.48 18.34 5.77
N ASP A 4 27.08 19.57 6.06
CA ASP A 4 25.70 19.89 6.38
C ASP A 4 24.88 19.48 5.16
N ARG A 5 24.27 18.30 5.21
CA ARG A 5 23.28 17.92 4.21
C ARG A 5 22.13 18.89 4.42
N ILE A 6 21.83 19.69 3.40
CA ILE A 6 20.66 20.55 3.40
C ILE A 6 19.45 19.63 3.50
N ALA A 7 18.73 19.72 4.62
CA ALA A 7 17.48 19.00 4.85
C ALA A 7 16.49 19.34 3.73
N MET A 8 15.88 18.32 3.13
CA MET A 8 14.88 18.55 2.08
C MET A 8 13.55 18.92 2.72
N ASN A 9 13.00 20.07 2.32
CA ASN A 9 11.65 20.48 2.71
C ASN A 9 10.64 19.89 1.74
N TYR A 10 9.54 19.34 2.27
CA TYR A 10 8.49 18.79 1.44
C TYR A 10 7.08 18.98 2.03
N TYR A 11 6.10 18.96 1.14
CA TYR A 11 4.68 18.87 1.45
C TYR A 11 4.10 17.55 0.91
N ILE A 12 2.96 17.14 1.45
CA ILE A 12 2.16 16.02 0.92
C ILE A 12 0.78 16.53 0.54
N PHE A 13 0.41 16.44 -0.73
CA PHE A 13 -0.95 16.74 -1.17
C PHE A 13 -1.89 15.57 -0.88
N GLY A 14 -2.88 15.80 -0.04
CA GLY A 14 -3.85 14.84 0.49
C GLY A 14 -3.57 14.47 1.96
N ALA A 15 -4.48 14.85 2.87
CA ALA A 15 -4.36 14.58 4.32
C ALA A 15 -5.00 13.25 4.77
N HIS A 16 -5.53 12.46 3.83
CA HIS A 16 -6.21 11.19 4.08
C HIS A 16 -5.25 10.00 4.10
N SER A 17 -5.79 8.78 4.24
CA SER A 17 -5.04 7.52 4.42
C SER A 17 -3.76 7.38 3.57
N ARG A 18 -3.81 7.69 2.26
CA ARG A 18 -2.64 7.61 1.36
C ARG A 18 -1.55 8.61 1.74
N GLY A 19 -1.87 9.89 1.88
CA GLY A 19 -0.90 10.90 2.28
C GLY A 19 -0.38 10.69 3.70
N GLN A 20 -1.22 10.23 4.64
CA GLN A 20 -0.75 9.86 5.98
C GLN A 20 0.27 8.72 5.92
N THR A 21 0.02 7.71 5.08
CA THR A 21 0.94 6.58 4.87
C THR A 21 2.26 7.06 4.26
N MET A 22 2.19 7.94 3.25
CA MET A 22 3.36 8.58 2.65
C MET A 22 4.18 9.36 3.70
N GLY A 23 3.52 10.12 4.57
CA GLY A 23 4.20 10.85 5.64
C GLY A 23 4.92 9.94 6.62
N VAL A 24 4.37 8.75 6.90
CA VAL A 24 5.05 7.75 7.73
C VAL A 24 6.25 7.15 7.00
N TYR A 25 6.14 6.83 5.71
CA TYR A 25 7.26 6.30 4.92
C TYR A 25 8.41 7.30 4.86
N LEU A 26 8.14 8.53 4.42
CA LEU A 26 9.17 9.55 4.24
C LEU A 26 9.85 9.89 5.57
N LYS A 27 9.09 10.10 6.65
CA LYS A 27 9.66 10.38 7.98
C LYS A 27 10.56 9.24 8.49
N LYS A 28 10.25 8.00 8.10
CA LYS A 28 11.02 6.83 8.53
C LYS A 28 12.30 6.65 7.73
N LEU A 29 12.21 6.82 6.42
CA LEU A 29 13.30 6.58 5.48
C LEU A 29 14.25 7.77 5.36
N HIS A 30 13.75 8.97 5.64
CA HIS A 30 14.45 10.24 5.54
C HIS A 30 14.15 11.09 6.78
N ASP A 31 14.81 10.77 7.89
CA ASP A 31 14.63 11.48 9.17
C ASP A 31 15.18 12.91 9.15
N ASP A 32 16.03 13.22 8.17
CA ASP A 32 16.60 14.53 7.87
C ASP A 32 15.72 15.39 6.97
N TRP A 33 14.58 14.87 6.47
CA TRP A 33 13.63 15.64 5.67
C TRP A 33 12.55 16.29 6.54
N ASN A 34 12.16 17.51 6.18
CA ASN A 34 11.17 18.29 6.91
C ASN A 34 9.82 18.25 6.21
N ASN A 35 8.84 17.60 6.83
CA ASN A 35 7.45 17.71 6.42
C ASN A 35 6.89 19.07 6.86
N LEU A 36 6.71 19.98 5.90
CA LEU A 36 6.18 21.30 6.15
C LEU A 36 4.65 21.29 6.32
N GLY A 37 3.95 20.28 5.82
CA GLY A 37 2.50 20.21 5.91
C GLY A 37 1.84 19.22 4.96
N TYR A 38 0.56 18.97 5.21
CA TYR A 38 -0.34 18.37 4.25
C TYR A 38 -1.12 19.46 3.51
N LEU A 39 -1.31 19.31 2.21
CA LEU A 39 -2.03 20.26 1.35
C LEU A 39 -3.35 19.66 0.87
N TYR A 40 -4.37 20.49 0.67
CA TYR A 40 -5.62 20.10 0.01
C TYR A 40 -6.24 21.29 -0.74
N ASP A 41 -7.10 21.02 -1.70
CA ASP A 41 -7.82 21.99 -2.52
C ASP A 41 -9.35 21.87 -2.41
N ASP A 42 -9.87 20.77 -1.89
CA ASP A 42 -11.29 20.52 -1.79
C ASP A 42 -11.99 21.22 -0.59
N ASP A 43 -13.31 21.14 -0.57
CA ASP A 43 -14.16 21.67 0.51
C ASP A 43 -14.44 20.63 1.59
N GLN A 44 -13.70 19.52 1.62
CA GLN A 44 -13.86 18.54 2.68
C GLN A 44 -13.30 19.09 3.99
N ILE A 45 -13.96 18.72 5.08
CA ILE A 45 -13.45 19.00 6.42
C ILE A 45 -12.21 18.12 6.62
N ASN A 46 -11.06 18.77 6.63
CA ASN A 46 -9.79 18.15 6.95
C ASN A 46 -9.40 18.48 8.40
N PRO A 47 -8.71 17.58 9.11
CA PRO A 47 -8.22 17.88 10.45
C PRO A 47 -7.16 18.99 10.39
N GLU A 48 -7.05 19.82 11.44
CA GLU A 48 -6.03 20.88 11.50
C GLU A 48 -4.60 20.31 11.50
N THR A 49 -4.43 19.09 12.04
CA THR A 49 -3.15 18.39 12.05
C THR A 49 -3.31 16.90 11.76
N VAL A 50 -2.28 16.31 11.17
CA VAL A 50 -2.10 14.87 10.99
C VAL A 50 -0.79 14.49 11.68
N ARG A 51 -0.87 13.70 12.75
CA ARG A 51 0.31 13.25 13.52
C ARG A 51 1.24 14.40 13.95
N GLY A 52 0.66 15.56 14.27
CA GLY A 52 1.39 16.77 14.68
C GLY A 52 1.94 17.62 13.53
N VAL A 53 1.72 17.22 12.27
CA VAL A 53 2.05 18.02 11.08
C VAL A 53 0.80 18.82 10.66
N PRO A 54 0.93 20.11 10.33
CA PRO A 54 -0.22 20.95 9.98
C PRO A 54 -0.84 20.56 8.63
N VAL A 55 -2.11 20.91 8.45
CA VAL A 55 -2.86 20.70 7.21
C VAL A 55 -3.36 22.05 6.68
N PHE A 56 -3.03 22.37 5.44
CA PHE A 56 -3.27 23.68 4.81
C PHE A 56 -4.13 23.54 3.56
N LYS A 57 -5.08 24.47 3.39
CA LYS A 57 -5.75 24.65 2.10
C LYS A 57 -4.81 25.45 1.20
N ILE A 58 -4.56 24.98 -0.02
CA ILE A 58 -3.56 25.57 -0.95
C ILE A 58 -3.84 27.07 -1.23
N GLN A 59 -5.10 27.46 -1.38
CA GLN A 59 -5.53 28.86 -1.53
C GLN A 59 -6.04 29.48 -0.21
N GLY A 60 -5.51 29.03 0.92
CA GLY A 60 -5.82 29.58 2.24
C GLY A 60 -5.03 30.85 2.56
N GLU A 61 -5.13 31.30 3.81
CA GLU A 61 -4.40 32.49 4.31
C GLU A 61 -2.91 32.24 4.58
N GLN A 62 -2.49 30.98 4.59
CA GLN A 62 -1.11 30.60 4.91
C GLN A 62 -0.20 30.69 3.69
N GLU A 63 0.98 31.27 3.93
CA GLU A 63 2.07 31.28 2.97
C GLU A 63 2.71 29.88 2.89
N ILE A 64 2.75 29.32 1.69
CA ILE A 64 3.30 27.99 1.42
C ILE A 64 4.64 28.16 0.70
N ASP A 65 5.67 27.44 1.17
CA ASP A 65 7.00 27.47 0.57
C ASP A 65 7.01 26.73 -0.79
N VAL A 66 6.88 27.48 -1.88
CA VAL A 66 6.85 26.93 -3.25
C VAL A 66 8.19 26.34 -3.71
N SER A 67 9.28 26.54 -2.95
CA SER A 67 10.58 25.91 -3.24
C SER A 67 10.64 24.46 -2.77
N ALA A 68 9.73 24.03 -1.89
CA ALA A 68 9.65 22.66 -1.38
C ALA A 68 9.11 21.67 -2.43
N THR A 69 9.49 20.40 -2.29
CA THR A 69 8.92 19.31 -3.10
C THR A 69 7.50 18.96 -2.60
N VAL A 70 6.55 18.74 -3.51
CA VAL A 70 5.19 18.33 -3.17
C VAL A 70 4.93 16.91 -3.69
N TYR A 71 4.61 15.99 -2.79
CA TYR A 71 4.20 14.64 -3.14
C TYR A 71 2.67 14.56 -3.29
N ILE A 72 2.18 14.25 -4.48
CA ILE A 72 0.73 14.12 -4.73
C ILE A 72 0.26 12.71 -4.34
N ALA A 73 -0.26 12.59 -3.12
CA ALA A 73 -0.67 11.32 -2.51
C ALA A 73 -2.20 11.10 -2.56
N THR A 74 -2.82 11.44 -3.69
CA THR A 74 -4.27 11.29 -3.93
C THR A 74 -4.56 10.05 -4.80
N ARG A 75 -5.82 9.90 -5.26
CA ARG A 75 -6.16 8.89 -6.26
C ARG A 75 -5.73 9.39 -7.65
N GLY A 76 -5.18 8.51 -8.49
CA GLY A 76 -4.55 8.90 -9.76
C GLY A 76 -5.44 9.71 -10.74
N GLY A 77 -6.76 9.57 -10.65
CA GLY A 77 -7.69 10.37 -11.46
C GLY A 77 -7.70 11.87 -11.17
N SER A 78 -7.18 12.31 -10.01
CA SER A 78 -7.13 13.73 -9.65
C SER A 78 -5.78 14.40 -9.94
N PHE A 79 -4.79 13.66 -10.46
CA PHE A 79 -3.42 14.17 -10.59
C PHE A 79 -3.34 15.41 -11.49
N ALA A 80 -4.02 15.40 -12.63
CA ALA A 80 -4.00 16.53 -13.57
C ALA A 80 -4.51 17.82 -12.92
N HIS A 81 -5.64 17.74 -12.21
CA HIS A 81 -6.22 18.88 -11.49
C HIS A 81 -5.29 19.38 -10.39
N VAL A 82 -4.80 18.48 -9.53
CA VAL A 82 -3.91 18.85 -8.42
C VAL A 82 -2.62 19.49 -8.93
N LYS A 83 -2.07 18.96 -10.02
CA LYS A 83 -0.88 19.53 -10.65
C LYS A 83 -1.13 20.95 -11.15
N GLU A 84 -2.24 21.19 -11.85
CA GLU A 84 -2.65 22.52 -12.30
C GLU A 84 -2.79 23.49 -11.12
N VAL A 85 -3.49 23.08 -10.06
CA VAL A 85 -3.65 23.89 -8.83
C VAL A 85 -2.31 24.25 -8.18
N LEU A 86 -1.35 23.32 -8.14
CA LEU A 86 -0.02 23.56 -7.59
C LEU A 86 0.82 24.50 -8.47
N GLU A 87 0.76 24.32 -9.80
CA GLU A 87 1.45 25.19 -10.75
C GLU A 87 0.87 26.61 -10.74
N GLU A 88 -0.46 26.75 -10.68
CA GLU A 88 -1.14 28.05 -10.55
C GLU A 88 -0.80 28.76 -9.25
N TYR A 89 -0.62 28.01 -8.15
CA TYR A 89 -0.17 28.58 -6.87
C TYR A 89 1.30 29.05 -6.94
N GLY A 90 2.13 28.42 -7.79
CA GLY A 90 3.51 28.84 -8.05
C GLY A 90 4.58 27.78 -7.85
N PHE A 91 4.22 26.51 -7.65
CA PHE A 91 5.20 25.42 -7.62
C PHE A 91 5.83 25.20 -9.00
N SER A 92 7.15 25.02 -9.04
CA SER A 92 7.83 24.57 -10.25
C SER A 92 7.40 23.14 -10.61
N PRO A 93 7.20 22.81 -11.90
CA PRO A 93 6.89 21.44 -12.33
C PRO A 93 7.89 20.40 -11.82
N ASP A 94 9.17 20.76 -11.65
CA ASP A 94 10.23 19.87 -11.15
C ASP A 94 10.08 19.53 -9.65
N ASN A 95 9.33 20.35 -8.90
CA ASN A 95 9.04 20.13 -7.48
C ASN A 95 7.75 19.32 -7.27
N ILE A 96 6.99 19.00 -8.31
CA ILE A 96 5.70 18.31 -8.21
C ILE A 96 5.89 16.82 -8.51
N MET A 97 5.83 15.98 -7.47
CA MET A 97 6.08 14.54 -7.57
C MET A 97 4.79 13.72 -7.44
N PRO A 98 4.29 13.08 -8.52
CA PRO A 98 3.21 12.10 -8.40
C PRO A 98 3.62 10.95 -7.47
N VAL A 99 2.74 10.56 -6.54
CA VAL A 99 2.85 9.26 -5.89
C VAL A 99 2.13 8.23 -6.75
N ASP A 100 2.86 7.69 -7.71
CA ASP A 100 2.41 6.58 -8.55
C ASP A 100 2.63 5.22 -7.86
N VAL A 101 2.25 4.15 -8.56
CA VAL A 101 2.37 2.77 -8.07
C VAL A 101 3.84 2.38 -7.86
N GLU A 102 4.74 2.90 -8.69
CA GLU A 102 6.17 2.59 -8.62
C GLU A 102 6.81 3.20 -7.38
N LEU A 103 6.60 4.50 -7.17
CA LEU A 103 7.10 5.22 -6.00
C LEU A 103 6.53 4.66 -4.70
N ASP A 104 5.22 4.44 -4.63
CA ASP A 104 4.58 3.84 -3.45
C ASP A 104 5.14 2.44 -3.15
N SER A 105 5.33 1.61 -4.18
CA SER A 105 5.88 0.27 -4.00
C SER A 105 7.34 0.28 -3.56
N ARG A 106 8.15 1.18 -4.11
CA ARG A 106 9.54 1.38 -3.72
C ARG A 106 9.64 1.79 -2.25
N LEU A 107 8.94 2.85 -1.85
CA LEU A 107 8.95 3.34 -0.48
C LEU A 107 8.42 2.31 0.52
N ARG A 108 7.36 1.57 0.18
CA ARG A 108 6.86 0.47 1.01
C ARG A 108 7.90 -0.64 1.17
N ASN A 109 8.57 -1.03 0.09
CA ASN A 109 9.57 -2.09 0.12
C ASN A 109 10.84 -1.69 0.90
N GLU A 110 11.16 -0.40 0.96
CA GLU A 110 12.21 0.13 1.82
C GLU A 110 11.73 0.23 3.29
N PHE A 111 10.50 0.68 3.52
CA PHE A 111 9.94 0.90 4.86
C PHE A 111 9.72 -0.38 5.66
N VAL A 112 9.11 -1.41 5.06
CA VAL A 112 8.66 -2.61 5.80
C VAL A 112 9.84 -3.36 6.46
N PRO A 113 10.96 -3.62 5.77
CA PRO A 113 12.13 -4.23 6.42
C PRO A 113 12.65 -3.43 7.61
N GLU A 114 12.74 -2.11 7.49
CA GLU A 114 13.18 -1.20 8.57
C GLU A 114 12.24 -1.31 9.78
N TYR A 115 10.93 -1.26 9.54
CA TYR A 115 9.91 -1.36 10.58
C TYR A 115 10.01 -2.69 11.37
N PHE A 116 10.18 -3.81 10.68
CA PHE A 116 10.33 -5.12 11.35
C PHE A 116 11.64 -5.22 12.12
N ARG A 117 12.74 -4.71 11.56
CA ARG A 117 14.06 -4.75 12.19
C ARG A 117 14.07 -4.06 13.55
N GLU A 118 13.43 -2.90 13.66
CA GLU A 118 13.33 -2.17 14.93
C GLU A 118 12.53 -2.92 16.00
N GLN A 119 11.53 -3.69 15.57
CA GLN A 119 10.76 -4.56 16.46
C GLN A 119 11.49 -5.85 16.80
N LYS A 120 12.75 -6.01 16.36
CA LYS A 120 13.55 -7.25 16.47
C LYS A 120 12.83 -8.45 15.88
N ARG A 121 12.06 -8.21 14.81
CA ARG A 121 11.34 -9.23 14.05
C ARG A 121 12.03 -9.43 12.72
N GLU A 122 12.07 -10.67 12.28
CA GLU A 122 12.55 -10.99 10.94
C GLU A 122 11.49 -10.61 9.90
N PHE A 123 11.93 -9.99 8.80
CA PHE A 123 11.10 -9.74 7.64
C PHE A 123 11.66 -10.52 6.45
N ILE A 124 10.93 -11.54 6.02
CA ILE A 124 11.28 -12.34 4.85
C ILE A 124 10.17 -12.16 3.82
N ARG A 125 10.54 -11.78 2.60
CA ARG A 125 9.61 -11.78 1.47
C ARG A 125 9.39 -13.22 1.01
N LEU A 126 8.19 -13.53 0.53
CA LEU A 126 7.92 -14.86 -0.02
C LEU A 126 8.92 -15.24 -1.12
N GLU A 127 9.33 -14.30 -1.96
CA GLU A 127 10.36 -14.49 -2.99
C GLU A 127 11.67 -15.05 -2.40
N ASN A 128 12.10 -14.53 -1.26
CA ASN A 128 13.32 -14.97 -0.57
C ASN A 128 13.15 -16.39 0.01
N GLU A 129 11.96 -16.73 0.51
CA GLU A 129 11.62 -18.10 0.95
C GLU A 129 11.58 -19.10 -0.20
N LEU A 130 11.09 -18.67 -1.37
CA LEU A 130 11.04 -19.51 -2.57
C LEU A 130 12.46 -19.82 -3.10
N ASP A 131 13.41 -18.90 -2.96
CA ASP A 131 14.83 -19.12 -3.28
C ASP A 131 15.52 -20.05 -2.27
N LEU A 132 15.13 -20.00 -0.99
CA LEU A 132 15.58 -20.97 0.03
C LEU A 132 15.07 -22.39 -0.30
N CYS A 133 13.89 -22.51 -0.89
CA CYS A 133 13.36 -23.78 -1.41
C CYS A 133 13.97 -24.19 -2.77
N GLY A 134 14.59 -23.26 -3.49
CA GLY A 134 15.09 -23.41 -4.86
C GLY A 134 16.49 -24.02 -5.02
N ASN A 135 17.21 -24.26 -3.90
CA ASN A 135 18.48 -25.00 -3.92
C ASN A 135 18.31 -26.51 -3.73
N ALA A 136 17.08 -27.02 -3.81
CA ALA A 136 16.86 -28.45 -3.99
C ALA A 136 17.27 -28.81 -5.44
N PRO A 137 18.17 -29.78 -5.67
CA PRO A 137 18.52 -30.20 -7.03
C PRO A 137 17.26 -30.56 -7.82
N GLU A 138 17.21 -30.35 -9.14
CA GLU A 138 16.05 -30.68 -9.99
C GLU A 138 15.52 -32.12 -9.79
N SER A 139 16.37 -33.03 -9.29
CA SER A 139 16.02 -34.40 -8.90
C SER A 139 15.16 -34.51 -7.62
N ALA A 140 15.05 -33.46 -6.82
CA ALA A 140 14.21 -33.33 -5.63
C ALA A 140 12.86 -32.66 -5.93
N ALA A 141 12.61 -32.20 -7.16
CA ALA A 141 11.29 -31.73 -7.63
C ALA A 141 10.30 -32.89 -7.86
N ARG A 142 10.35 -33.93 -7.00
CA ARG A 142 9.38 -35.02 -6.98
C ARG A 142 8.22 -34.61 -6.09
N ASN A 143 7.04 -34.45 -6.69
CA ASN A 143 5.73 -34.40 -6.03
C ASN A 143 5.70 -33.53 -4.76
N VAL A 144 5.87 -32.22 -4.91
CA VAL A 144 5.40 -31.31 -3.87
C VAL A 144 3.90 -31.13 -4.11
N ASP A 145 3.10 -31.75 -3.25
CA ASP A 145 1.64 -31.62 -3.21
C ASP A 145 1.32 -30.18 -2.77
N ALA A 146 1.31 -29.26 -3.74
CA ALA A 146 1.20 -27.83 -3.50
C ALA A 146 -0.28 -27.45 -3.32
N LYS A 147 -0.62 -26.95 -2.14
CA LYS A 147 -1.99 -26.55 -1.79
C LYS A 147 -2.15 -25.04 -1.86
N ILE A 148 -3.13 -24.57 -2.62
CA ILE A 148 -3.52 -23.17 -2.73
C ILE A 148 -4.49 -22.86 -1.60
N TYR A 149 -4.19 -21.84 -0.80
CA TYR A 149 -5.08 -21.40 0.27
C TYR A 149 -5.84 -20.14 -0.14
N VAL A 150 -7.16 -20.22 -0.07
CA VAL A 150 -8.07 -19.11 -0.38
C VAL A 150 -8.55 -18.50 0.92
N VAL A 151 -8.26 -17.23 1.15
CA VAL A 151 -8.58 -16.57 2.43
C VAL A 151 -10.05 -16.11 2.45
N ARG A 152 -10.77 -16.38 3.54
CA ARG A 152 -12.14 -15.91 3.81
C ARG A 152 -12.28 -15.37 5.23
N SER A 153 -13.10 -14.35 5.45
CA SER A 153 -13.52 -13.91 6.78
C SER A 153 -14.95 -14.36 7.08
N ALA A 154 -15.25 -14.66 8.36
CA ALA A 154 -16.64 -14.88 8.81
C ALA A 154 -17.50 -13.60 8.74
N ALA A 155 -16.87 -12.44 8.54
CA ALA A 155 -17.54 -11.14 8.46
C ALA A 155 -17.74 -10.63 7.03
N ASP A 156 -17.24 -11.34 6.02
CA ASP A 156 -17.40 -10.92 4.62
C ASP A 156 -18.92 -11.00 4.21
N SER A 157 -19.36 -10.40 3.09
CA SER A 157 -20.80 -10.38 2.65
C SER A 157 -21.16 -11.36 1.51
N GLU A 158 -22.39 -11.91 1.50
CA GLU A 158 -22.80 -13.03 0.63
C GLU A 158 -22.52 -12.79 -0.87
N ILE A 159 -21.97 -13.81 -1.56
CA ILE A 159 -21.76 -13.75 -3.03
C ILE A 159 -23.01 -14.26 -3.74
N MET A 160 -23.34 -13.63 -4.87
CA MET A 160 -24.42 -14.09 -5.76
C MET A 160 -24.13 -15.44 -6.44
N SER A 161 -22.88 -15.90 -6.52
CA SER A 161 -22.51 -17.21 -7.09
C SER A 161 -21.25 -17.79 -6.45
N VAL A 162 -21.27 -19.10 -6.19
CA VAL A 162 -20.14 -19.84 -5.62
C VAL A 162 -19.14 -20.16 -6.72
N VAL A 163 -17.90 -19.71 -6.55
CA VAL A 163 -16.77 -20.21 -7.35
C VAL A 163 -16.31 -21.52 -6.71
N PRO A 164 -16.47 -22.70 -7.35
CA PRO A 164 -15.98 -23.95 -6.80
C PRO A 164 -14.45 -23.89 -6.72
N LEU A 165 -13.92 -24.31 -5.58
CA LEU A 165 -12.48 -24.50 -5.42
C LEU A 165 -12.00 -25.62 -6.36
N CYS A 166 -10.82 -25.45 -6.93
CA CYS A 166 -10.10 -26.55 -7.56
C CYS A 166 -9.66 -27.60 -6.51
N ASP A 167 -9.30 -28.80 -6.95
CA ASP A 167 -8.90 -29.91 -6.06
C ASP A 167 -7.69 -29.54 -5.18
N ASP A 168 -6.81 -28.67 -5.68
CA ASP A 168 -5.63 -28.19 -4.97
C ASP A 168 -5.90 -26.97 -4.08
N GLU A 169 -7.15 -26.50 -4.00
CA GLU A 169 -7.54 -25.30 -3.26
C GLU A 169 -8.24 -25.63 -1.93
N SER A 170 -8.01 -24.81 -0.90
CA SER A 170 -8.75 -24.91 0.36
C SER A 170 -8.91 -23.56 1.04
N PHE A 171 -10.04 -23.37 1.73
CA PHE A 171 -10.28 -22.15 2.47
C PHE A 171 -9.49 -22.07 3.77
N ILE A 172 -9.02 -20.87 4.13
CA ILE A 172 -8.51 -20.53 5.46
C ILE A 172 -9.20 -19.29 6.01
N GLN A 173 -9.35 -19.20 7.34
CA GLN A 173 -10.06 -18.11 7.99
C GLN A 173 -9.15 -16.93 8.36
N ALA A 174 -9.41 -15.77 7.77
CA ALA A 174 -8.89 -14.51 8.26
C ALA A 174 -9.50 -14.17 9.62
N GLY A 175 -8.67 -13.74 10.57
CA GLY A 175 -9.14 -13.26 11.86
C GLY A 175 -9.72 -14.33 12.78
N ARG A 176 -9.40 -15.62 12.60
CA ARG A 176 -9.92 -16.71 13.47
C ARG A 176 -9.71 -16.46 14.97
N ALA A 177 -8.57 -15.91 15.35
CA ALA A 177 -8.27 -15.57 16.75
C ALA A 177 -9.12 -14.42 17.32
N LEU A 178 -9.82 -13.68 16.44
CA LEU A 178 -10.60 -12.49 16.75
C LEU A 178 -12.11 -12.70 16.50
N SER A 179 -12.52 -13.93 16.17
CA SER A 179 -13.90 -14.25 15.78
C SER A 179 -14.36 -15.51 16.49
N ASP A 180 -15.51 -15.42 17.15
CA ASP A 180 -16.16 -16.56 17.80
C ASP A 180 -16.72 -17.56 16.77
N THR A 181 -17.08 -17.06 15.58
CA THR A 181 -17.65 -17.85 14.47
C THR A 181 -16.56 -18.51 13.63
N ALA A 182 -16.68 -19.82 13.40
CA ALA A 182 -15.81 -20.54 12.47
C ALA A 182 -16.34 -20.47 11.03
N LEU A 183 -15.46 -20.51 10.02
CA LEU A 183 -15.89 -20.60 8.61
C LEU A 183 -16.78 -21.82 8.32
N SER A 184 -16.62 -22.91 9.07
CA SER A 184 -17.47 -24.11 8.95
C SER A 184 -18.89 -23.91 9.46
N GLU A 185 -19.10 -22.91 10.30
CA GLU A 185 -20.40 -22.53 10.89
C GLU A 185 -21.08 -21.42 10.08
N CYS A 186 -20.35 -20.82 9.13
CA CYS A 186 -20.91 -19.90 8.17
C CYS A 186 -21.60 -20.72 7.09
N ASP A 187 -22.93 -20.81 7.15
CA ASP A 187 -23.73 -21.36 6.05
C ASP A 187 -23.35 -20.63 4.76
N THR A 188 -22.99 -21.42 3.76
CA THR A 188 -22.42 -21.02 2.47
C THR A 188 -22.91 -19.69 1.93
N MET A 189 -21.96 -18.79 1.74
CA MET A 189 -21.73 -17.82 0.66
C MET A 189 -20.71 -16.85 1.23
N ILE A 190 -20.03 -16.04 0.42
CA ILE A 190 -19.25 -14.82 0.76
C ILE A 190 -17.81 -14.76 0.15
N ILE A 191 -17.42 -13.60 -0.42
CA ILE A 191 -16.32 -13.28 -1.38
C ILE A 191 -14.91 -13.65 -0.86
N PRO A 192 -14.08 -14.38 -1.63
CA PRO A 192 -12.67 -14.53 -1.32
C PRO A 192 -11.91 -13.23 -1.64
N VAL A 193 -11.38 -12.56 -0.61
CA VAL A 193 -10.40 -11.49 -0.80
C VAL A 193 -9.03 -12.07 -0.43
N ILE A 194 -8.20 -12.18 -1.47
CA ILE A 194 -6.79 -12.59 -1.49
C ILE A 194 -6.57 -14.08 -1.83
N ILE A 195 -6.12 -14.31 -3.07
CA ILE A 195 -5.47 -15.56 -3.51
C ILE A 195 -4.00 -15.48 -3.10
N PHE A 196 -3.56 -16.35 -2.18
CA PHE A 196 -2.14 -16.62 -2.00
C PHE A 196 -1.78 -17.86 -2.83
N GLN A 197 -1.08 -17.67 -3.94
CA GLN A 197 -0.31 -18.77 -4.53
C GLN A 197 1.02 -18.88 -3.78
N LEU A 198 1.20 -19.97 -3.04
CA LEU A 198 2.52 -20.53 -2.82
C LEU A 198 2.80 -21.48 -3.99
N LYS A 199 3.48 -20.99 -5.03
CA LYS A 199 4.00 -21.84 -6.11
C LYS A 199 5.47 -21.52 -6.35
N THR A 200 6.33 -22.45 -6.00
CA THR A 200 7.61 -22.63 -6.69
C THR A 200 7.33 -23.28 -8.04
N SER A 201 7.82 -22.63 -9.11
CA SER A 201 8.16 -23.25 -10.40
C SER A 201 7.01 -23.75 -11.29
N ARG A 202 6.36 -22.83 -12.00
CA ARG A 202 6.28 -22.75 -13.48
C ARG A 202 5.04 -21.94 -13.89
N CYS A 203 5.34 -20.84 -14.59
CA CYS A 203 4.51 -20.15 -15.59
C CYS A 203 3.00 -20.49 -15.57
N ALA A 204 2.22 -19.72 -14.84
CA ALA A 204 0.79 -19.60 -15.08
C ALA A 204 0.40 -18.12 -14.99
N SER A 205 -0.17 -17.62 -16.08
CA SER A 205 -0.74 -16.27 -16.19
C SER A 205 -1.65 -15.98 -14.99
N LEU A 206 -1.32 -14.91 -14.27
CA LEU A 206 -2.20 -14.30 -13.27
C LEU A 206 -3.43 -13.77 -14.02
N ARG A 207 -4.55 -14.50 -14.02
CA ARG A 207 -5.83 -13.94 -14.45
C ARG A 207 -6.44 -13.20 -13.27
N LEU A 208 -6.23 -11.89 -13.24
CA LEU A 208 -7.11 -10.96 -12.54
C LEU A 208 -8.46 -10.96 -13.26
N CYS A 209 -9.43 -11.73 -12.77
CA CYS A 209 -10.82 -11.53 -13.15
C CYS A 209 -11.33 -10.27 -12.42
N THR A 210 -11.08 -9.09 -12.98
CA THR A 210 -11.78 -7.87 -12.55
C THR A 210 -13.20 -7.91 -13.11
N GLY A 211 -14.14 -8.38 -12.30
CA GLY A 211 -15.57 -8.19 -12.56
C GLY A 211 -15.94 -6.73 -12.28
N TYR A 212 -15.72 -5.83 -13.24
CA TYR A 212 -16.41 -4.54 -13.27
C TYR A 212 -17.82 -4.78 -13.78
N GLY A 213 -18.77 -4.95 -12.86
CA GLY A 213 -20.18 -4.74 -13.17
C GLY A 213 -20.41 -3.24 -13.33
N LYS A 214 -20.51 -2.77 -14.57
CA LYS A 214 -21.22 -1.52 -14.87
C LYS A 214 -22.71 -1.76 -14.63
N THR A 215 -23.35 -0.81 -13.96
CA THR A 215 -24.81 -0.62 -13.95
C THR A 215 -25.38 -0.59 -15.35
#